data_AF-A0A7D5NET6-F1
#
_entry.id   AF-A0A7D5NET6-F1
#
_cell.length_a   1.000
_cell.length_b   1.000
_cell.length_c   1.000
_cell.angle_alpha   90.00
_cell.angle_beta   90.00
_cell.angle_gamma   90.00
#
_symmetry.space_group_name_H-M   'P 1'
#
loop_
_entity.id
_entity.type
_entity.pdbx_description
1 polymer ?
#
loop_
_entity_poly.entity_id
_entity_poly.type
_entity_poly.pdbx_seq_one_letter_code
_entity_poly.pdbx_strand_id
1 'polypeptide(L)'
;MLQTQKYSPEFVEKVITEIEKSTSELYQLLTSEGEYSDKIEKVQEILDKRDPFFKEFEKLPSISSLELYFRNNHNKWLNRIKKILEQEKINLDIIEKSMKLQSEKVKDLNKQKRLMIYMKGEL
;
A
#
# COMPACT_ATOMS: atom_id res chain seq x y z
N MET A 1 21.61 4.01 -33.67
CA MET A 1 21.49 3.78 -32.22
C MET A 1 20.19 3.03 -31.98
N LEU A 2 20.25 1.76 -31.56
CA LEU A 2 19.07 0.97 -31.23
C LEU A 2 18.41 1.60 -29.99
N GLN A 3 17.25 2.21 -30.14
CA GLN A 3 16.42 2.61 -29.01
C GLN A 3 16.05 1.33 -28.26
N THR A 4 16.63 1.11 -27.08
CA THR A 4 16.17 0.08 -26.16
C THR A 4 14.70 0.32 -25.88
N GLN A 5 13.84 -0.60 -26.31
CA GLN A 5 12.41 -0.55 -26.07
C GLN A 5 12.20 -0.50 -24.55
N LYS A 6 11.81 0.66 -24.01
CA LYS A 6 11.64 0.89 -22.57
C LYS A 6 10.66 -0.11 -21.94
N TYR A 7 9.72 -0.60 -22.74
CA TYR A 7 8.64 -1.49 -22.33
C TYR A 7 8.78 -2.84 -23.02
N SER A 8 9.17 -3.84 -22.25
CA SER A 8 9.30 -5.24 -22.65
C SER A 8 8.51 -6.16 -21.71
N PRO A 9 8.22 -7.41 -22.10
CA PRO A 9 7.63 -8.41 -21.21
C PRO A 9 8.36 -8.54 -19.87
N GLU A 10 9.69 -8.51 -19.88
CA GLU A 10 10.53 -8.59 -18.67
C GLU A 10 10.32 -7.39 -17.76
N PHE A 11 10.13 -6.19 -18.33
CA PHE A 11 9.82 -4.99 -17.56
C PHE A 11 8.44 -5.11 -16.89
N VAL A 12 7.42 -5.61 -17.60
CA VAL A 12 6.08 -5.86 -17.04
C VAL A 12 6.16 -6.83 -15.86
N GLU A 13 6.87 -7.94 -16.05
CA GLU A 13 7.09 -8.95 -15.00
C GLU A 13 7.79 -8.35 -13.78
N LYS A 14 8.80 -7.51 -13.99
CA LYS A 14 9.51 -6.82 -12.90
C LYS A 14 8.55 -5.91 -12.13
N VAL A 15 7.81 -5.04 -12.82
CA VAL A 15 6.88 -4.08 -12.18
C VAL A 15 5.88 -4.81 -11.29
N ILE A 16 5.23 -5.85 -11.81
CA ILE A 16 4.16 -6.53 -11.06
C ILE A 16 4.73 -7.37 -9.92
N THR A 17 5.90 -7.98 -10.11
CA THR A 17 6.58 -8.73 -9.04
C THR A 17 6.99 -7.80 -7.89
N GLU A 18 7.47 -6.59 -8.17
CA GLU A 18 7.79 -5.62 -7.12
C GLU A 18 6.53 -5.12 -6.39
N ILE A 19 5.41 -4.94 -7.10
CA ILE A 19 4.11 -4.65 -6.47
C ILE A 19 3.72 -5.81 -5.53
N GLU A 20 3.72 -7.06 -6.00
CA GLU A 20 3.37 -8.24 -5.17
C GLU A 20 4.22 -8.35 -3.91
N LYS A 21 5.54 -8.13 -4.05
CA LYS A 21 6.46 -8.13 -2.91
C LYS A 21 6.09 -7.05 -1.91
N SER A 22 5.90 -5.81 -2.37
CA SER A 22 5.57 -4.68 -1.48
C SER A 22 4.20 -4.85 -0.80
N THR A 23 3.21 -5.41 -1.50
CA THR A 23 1.89 -5.75 -0.93
C THR A 23 1.99 -6.82 0.15
N SER A 24 2.83 -7.84 -0.08
CA SER A 24 3.08 -8.91 0.90
C SER A 24 3.88 -8.41 2.11
N GLU A 25 4.89 -7.59 1.88
CA GLU A 25 5.71 -6.96 2.91
C GLU A 25 4.85 -6.07 3.81
N LEU A 26 3.98 -5.26 3.21
CA LEU A 26 3.02 -4.44 3.93
C LEU A 26 2.08 -5.30 4.79
N TYR A 27 1.54 -6.39 4.23
CA TYR A 27 0.69 -7.31 4.99
C TYR A 27 1.42 -7.88 6.21
N GLN A 28 2.64 -8.41 6.03
CA GLN A 28 3.43 -8.97 7.11
C GLN A 28 3.73 -7.94 8.20
N LEU A 29 4.09 -6.71 7.81
CA LEU A 29 4.30 -5.61 8.75
C LEU A 29 3.04 -5.29 9.54
N LEU A 30 1.89 -5.17 8.87
CA LEU A 30 0.61 -4.86 9.51
C LEU A 30 0.16 -5.97 10.47
N THR A 31 0.39 -7.24 10.14
CA THR A 31 0.02 -8.39 10.99
C THR A 31 1.06 -8.78 12.04
N SER A 32 2.27 -8.23 11.97
CA SER A 32 3.30 -8.48 12.99
C SER A 32 2.84 -8.02 14.37
N GLU A 33 3.48 -8.47 15.44
CA GLU A 33 3.19 -7.99 16.79
C GLU A 33 3.55 -6.51 16.97
N GLY A 34 2.96 -5.83 17.96
CA GLY A 34 3.20 -4.41 18.25
C GLY A 34 2.12 -3.44 17.78
N GLU A 35 2.08 -2.25 18.38
CA GLU A 35 1.10 -1.22 18.05
C GLU A 35 1.34 -0.67 16.64
N TYR A 36 0.26 -0.23 15.99
CA TYR A 36 0.35 0.37 14.65
C TYR A 36 1.21 1.64 14.65
N SER A 37 1.21 2.42 15.75
CA SER A 37 2.02 3.63 15.89
C SER A 37 3.51 3.39 15.63
N ASP A 38 4.01 2.24 16.07
CA ASP A 38 5.43 1.89 15.99
C ASP A 38 5.83 1.44 14.58
N LYS A 39 4.84 1.28 13.69
CA LYS A 39 4.98 0.76 12.34
C LYS A 39 4.67 1.80 11.27
N ILE A 40 4.07 2.95 11.63
CA ILE A 40 3.62 3.98 10.67
C ILE A 40 4.76 4.40 9.74
N GLU A 41 5.95 4.66 10.26
CA GLU A 41 7.09 5.09 9.46
C GLU A 41 7.46 4.04 8.40
N LYS A 42 7.58 2.78 8.80
CA LYS A 42 7.88 1.67 7.88
C LYS A 42 6.76 1.42 6.87
N VAL A 43 5.50 1.55 7.30
CA VAL A 43 4.35 1.47 6.37
C VAL A 43 4.50 2.55 5.31
N GLN A 44 4.81 3.79 5.70
CA GLN A 44 4.97 4.89 4.76
C GLN A 44 6.17 4.69 3.83
N GLU A 45 7.31 4.21 4.32
CA GLU A 45 8.47 3.87 3.48
C GLU A 45 8.11 2.84 2.40
N ILE A 46 7.32 1.81 2.74
CA ILE A 46 6.87 0.80 1.77
C ILE A 46 5.93 1.43 0.72
N LEU A 47 5.01 2.30 1.15
CA LEU A 47 4.09 3.01 0.25
C LEU A 47 4.84 3.95 -0.71
N ASP A 48 5.84 4.68 -0.22
CA ASP A 48 6.64 5.59 -1.04
C ASP A 48 7.51 4.81 -2.03
N LYS A 49 8.10 3.69 -1.60
CA LYS A 49 8.91 2.82 -2.46
C LYS A 49 8.09 2.17 -3.57
N ARG A 50 6.81 1.85 -3.33
CA ARG A 50 5.98 1.15 -4.32
C ARG A 50 5.30 2.09 -5.33
N ASP A 51 5.08 3.35 -4.99
CA ASP A 51 4.40 4.34 -5.84
C ASP A 51 4.95 4.45 -7.28
N PRO A 52 6.28 4.44 -7.52
CA PRO A 52 6.82 4.44 -8.88
C PRO A 52 6.41 3.21 -9.71
N PHE A 53 6.27 2.04 -9.09
CA PHE A 53 5.86 0.82 -9.79
C PHE A 53 4.38 0.88 -10.16
N PHE A 54 3.52 1.43 -9.29
CA PHE A 54 2.10 1.64 -9.62
C PHE A 54 1.94 2.63 -10.78
N LYS A 55 2.70 3.73 -10.78
CA LYS A 55 2.70 4.71 -11.89
C LYS A 55 3.14 4.09 -13.22
N GLU A 56 4.09 3.16 -13.20
CA GLU A 56 4.45 2.44 -14.42
C GLU A 56 3.39 1.40 -14.79
N PHE A 57 2.83 0.68 -13.81
CA PHE A 57 1.76 -0.29 -14.02
C PHE A 57 0.52 0.32 -14.70
N GLU A 58 0.11 1.53 -14.31
CA GLU A 58 -0.99 2.28 -14.96
C GLU A 58 -0.75 2.54 -16.45
N LYS A 59 0.50 2.68 -16.87
CA LYS A 59 0.86 2.95 -18.26
C LYS A 59 0.85 1.69 -19.11
N LEU A 60 1.17 0.52 -18.53
CA LEU A 60 1.40 -0.72 -19.28
C LEU A 60 0.25 -1.14 -20.22
N PRO A 61 -1.03 -1.04 -19.83
CA PRO A 61 -2.14 -1.45 -20.71
C PRO A 61 -2.27 -0.60 -21.99
N SER A 62 -1.75 0.64 -21.98
CA SER A 62 -1.81 1.56 -23.12
C SER A 62 -0.72 1.32 -24.17
N ILE A 63 0.19 0.37 -23.92
CA ILE A 63 1.40 0.17 -24.72
C ILE A 63 1.14 -0.91 -25.78
N SER A 64 1.00 -0.47 -27.02
CA SER A 64 0.72 -1.35 -28.17
C SER A 64 1.75 -2.47 -28.36
N SER A 65 3.02 -2.24 -28.04
CA SER A 65 4.08 -3.26 -28.14
C SER A 65 3.90 -4.42 -27.14
N LEU A 66 3.05 -4.26 -26.13
CA LEU A 66 2.75 -5.29 -25.12
C LEU A 66 1.39 -5.97 -25.35
N GLU A 67 0.61 -5.57 -26.36
CA GLU A 67 -0.75 -6.06 -26.59
C GLU A 67 -0.79 -7.59 -26.77
N LEU A 68 0.06 -8.12 -27.65
CA LEU A 68 0.15 -9.56 -27.90
C LEU A 68 0.59 -10.31 -26.64
N TYR A 69 1.49 -9.73 -25.87
CA TYR A 69 1.98 -10.32 -24.63
C TYR A 69 0.87 -10.41 -23.57
N PHE A 70 0.09 -9.35 -23.37
CA PHE A 70 -1.06 -9.36 -22.46
C PHE A 70 -2.15 -10.32 -22.92
N ARG A 71 -2.43 -10.39 -24.22
CA ARG A 71 -3.40 -11.33 -24.78
C ARG A 71 -3.01 -12.78 -24.53
N ASN A 72 -1.75 -13.13 -24.79
CA ASN A 72 -1.25 -14.49 -24.60
C ASN A 72 -1.15 -14.90 -23.13
N ASN A 73 -1.05 -13.94 -22.21
CA ASN A 73 -0.89 -14.18 -20.77
C ASN A 73 -2.08 -13.70 -19.94
N HIS A 74 -3.24 -13.48 -20.56
CA HIS A 74 -4.38 -12.80 -19.93
C HIS A 74 -4.77 -13.42 -18.58
N ASN A 75 -4.95 -14.74 -18.52
CA ASN A 75 -5.35 -15.43 -17.29
C ASN A 75 -4.29 -15.34 -16.18
N LYS A 76 -3.01 -15.42 -16.54
CA LYS A 76 -1.90 -15.24 -15.59
C LYS A 76 -1.97 -13.85 -14.97
N TRP A 77 -2.13 -12.82 -15.80
CA TRP A 77 -2.20 -11.44 -15.35
C TRP A 77 -3.42 -11.16 -14.49
N LEU A 78 -4.59 -11.61 -14.94
CA LEU A 78 -5.83 -11.47 -14.20
C LEU A 78 -5.72 -12.09 -12.81
N ASN A 79 -5.15 -13.29 -12.69
CA ASN A 79 -5.00 -13.98 -11.41
C ASN A 79 -4.03 -13.26 -10.48
N ARG A 80 -2.91 -12.74 -10.99
CA ARG A 80 -1.95 -11.97 -10.19
C ARG A 80 -2.56 -10.67 -9.68
N ILE A 81 -3.20 -9.91 -10.56
CA ILE A 81 -3.87 -8.65 -10.21
C ILE A 81 -4.96 -8.90 -9.16
N LYS A 82 -5.78 -9.95 -9.32
CA LYS A 82 -6.79 -10.32 -8.31
C LYS A 82 -6.18 -10.57 -6.94
N LYS A 83 -5.08 -11.35 -6.87
CA LYS A 83 -4.39 -11.61 -5.60
C LYS A 83 -3.85 -10.34 -4.95
N ILE A 84 -3.22 -9.46 -5.74
CA ILE A 84 -2.73 -8.16 -5.27
C ILE A 84 -3.89 -7.35 -4.70
N LEU A 85 -5.00 -7.24 -5.44
CA LEU A 85 -6.18 -6.46 -5.01
C LEU A 85 -6.82 -7.02 -3.74
N GLU A 86 -6.95 -8.34 -3.63
CA GLU A 86 -7.49 -8.99 -2.43
C GLU A 86 -6.62 -8.70 -1.20
N GLN A 87 -5.30 -8.79 -1.34
CA GLN A 87 -4.39 -8.50 -0.23
C GLN A 87 -4.31 -7.01 0.09
N GLU A 88 -4.32 -6.12 -0.91
CA GLU A 88 -4.40 -4.67 -0.68
C GLU A 88 -5.68 -4.28 0.06
N LYS A 89 -6.81 -4.90 -0.26
CA LYS A 89 -8.06 -4.68 0.48
C LYS A 89 -7.90 -5.02 1.96
N ILE A 90 -7.28 -6.16 2.27
CA ILE A 90 -7.01 -6.57 3.65
C ILE A 90 -6.07 -5.57 4.34
N ASN A 91 -5.00 -5.15 3.66
CA ASN A 91 -4.05 -4.17 4.18
C ASN A 91 -4.75 -2.84 4.53
N LEU A 92 -5.61 -2.35 3.62
CA LEU A 92 -6.38 -1.12 3.83
C LEU A 92 -7.37 -1.26 5.00
N ASP A 93 -8.07 -2.39 5.10
CA ASP A 93 -9.00 -2.65 6.22
C ASP A 93 -8.27 -2.65 7.57
N ILE A 94 -7.04 -3.19 7.64
CA ILE A 94 -6.22 -3.17 8.85
C ILE A 94 -5.82 -1.73 9.19
N ILE A 95 -5.27 -0.99 8.22
CA ILE A 95 -4.85 0.40 8.40
C ILE A 95 -6.01 1.27 8.86
N GLU A 96 -7.18 1.15 8.22
CA GLU A 96 -8.37 1.94 8.57
C GLU A 96 -8.83 1.65 10.01
N LYS A 97 -8.88 0.39 10.42
CA LYS A 97 -9.21 -0.01 11.80
C LYS A 97 -8.22 0.57 12.80
N SER A 98 -6.92 0.49 12.51
CA SER A 98 -5.87 1.04 13.37
C SER A 98 -5.97 2.56 13.50
N MET A 99 -6.22 3.27 12.39
CA MET A 99 -6.40 4.73 12.39
C MET A 99 -7.65 5.16 13.18
N LYS A 100 -8.77 4.43 13.04
CA LYS A 100 -9.99 4.70 13.83
C LYS A 100 -9.72 4.58 15.33
N LEU A 101 -9.05 3.51 15.74
CA LEU A 101 -8.67 3.30 17.15
C LEU A 101 -7.76 4.41 17.68
N GLN A 102 -6.76 4.83 16.90
CA GLN A 102 -5.88 5.94 17.28
C GLN A 102 -6.64 7.26 17.40
N SER A 103 -7.55 7.55 16.48
CA SER A 103 -8.42 8.74 16.54
C SER A 103 -9.29 8.75 17.81
N GLU A 104 -9.83 7.60 18.22
CA GLU A 104 -10.57 7.47 19.48
C GLU A 104 -9.69 7.73 20.71
N LYS A 105 -8.48 7.14 20.76
CA LYS A 105 -7.49 7.42 21.83
C LYS A 105 -7.20 8.92 21.94
N VAL A 106 -7.03 9.62 20.81
CA VAL A 106 -6.78 11.08 20.79
C VAL A 106 -7.98 11.88 21.30
N LYS A 107 -9.22 11.48 20.98
CA LYS A 107 -10.43 12.12 21.51
C LYS A 107 -10.52 12.01 23.03
N ASP A 108 -10.19 10.85 23.57
CA ASP A 108 -10.17 10.61 25.02
C ASP A 108 -9.09 11.42 25.73
N LEU A 109 -7.88 11.46 25.19
CA LEU A 109 -6.79 12.30 25.72
C LEU A 109 -7.17 13.79 25.73
N ASN A 110 -7.85 14.27 24.68
CA ASN A 110 -8.34 15.65 24.63
C ASN A 110 -9.43 15.92 25.67
N LYS A 111 -10.31 14.94 25.93
CA LYS A 111 -11.30 15.05 27.02
C LYS A 111 -10.62 15.12 28.38
N GLN A 112 -9.63 14.27 28.64
CA GLN A 112 -8.83 14.30 29.88
C GLN A 112 -8.10 15.63 30.06
N LYS A 113 -7.47 16.16 29.00
CA LYS A 113 -6.80 17.47 29.03
C LYS A 113 -7.75 18.60 29.43
N ARG A 114 -8.96 18.65 28.86
CA ARG A 114 -9.97 19.67 29.19
C ARG A 114 -10.40 19.60 30.66
N LEU A 115 -10.63 18.39 31.18
CA LEU A 115 -10.99 18.20 32.59
C LEU A 115 -9.88 18.68 33.54
N MET A 116 -8.62 18.38 33.24
CA MET A 116 -7.49 18.86 34.05
C MET A 116 -7.37 20.39 34.05
N ILE A 117 -7.61 21.06 32.92
CA ILE A 117 -7.60 22.53 32.86
C ILE A 117 -8.72 23.10 33.72
N TYR A 118 -9.91 22.53 33.66
CA TYR A 118 -11.06 22.96 34.47
C TYR A 118 -10.75 22.84 35.97
N MET A 119 -10.27 21.67 36.40
CA MET A 119 -9.93 21.43 37.82
C MET A 119 -8.80 22.35 38.33
N LYS A 120 -7.85 22.75 37.47
CA LYS A 120 -6.80 23.72 37.82
C LYS A 120 -7.28 25.16 37.89
N GLY A 121 -8.39 25.50 37.24
CA GLY A 121 -8.98 26.84 37.29
C GLY A 121 -9.94 27.05 38.48
N GLU A 122 -10.40 25.97 39.09
CA GLU A 122 -11.24 25.99 40.30
C GLU A 122 -10.45 25.81 41.62
N LEU A 123 -9.14 25.53 41.54
CA LEU A 123 -8.18 25.50 42.65
C LEU A 123 -7.40 26.81 42.72
#